data_AF-A0A974A1L5-F1
#
_entry.id   AF-A0A974A1L5-F1
#
_cell.length_a   1.000
_cell.length_b   1.000
_cell.length_c   1.000
_cell.angle_alpha   90.00
_cell.angle_beta   90.00
_cell.angle_gamma   90.00
#
_symmetry.space_group_name_H-M   'P 1'
#
loop_
_entity.id
_entity.type
_entity.pdbx_description
1 polymer ?
#
loop_
_entity_poly.entity_id
_entity_poly.type
_entity_poly.pdbx_seq_one_letter_code
_entity_poly.pdbx_strand_id
1 'polypeptide(L)' 'MTVQRATNIVVSTMSAAPLRGTIAIDCAGTVATFEIDEELAHRLCTDLERFLTQAPHRTRTARF' A
#
# COMPACT_ATOMS: atom_id res chain seq x y z
N MET A 1 -16.29 13.36 -5.85
CA MET A 1 -15.19 12.39 -5.94
C MET A 1 -15.81 11.00 -5.88
N THR A 2 -15.58 10.16 -6.88
CA THR A 2 -16.05 8.77 -6.89
C THR A 2 -15.01 7.90 -6.18
N VAL A 3 -15.41 7.25 -5.07
CA VAL A 3 -14.55 6.31 -4.37
C VAL A 3 -14.61 4.98 -5.13
N GLN A 4 -13.53 4.62 -5.82
CA GLN A 4 -13.43 3.31 -6.45
C GLN A 4 -13.04 2.28 -5.39
N ARG A 5 -13.85 1.24 -5.25
CA ARG A 5 -13.57 0.14 -4.34
C ARG A 5 -12.61 -0.82 -5.03
N ALA A 6 -11.41 -0.98 -4.46
CA ALA A 6 -10.50 -2.05 -4.88
C ALA A 6 -11.15 -3.41 -4.57
N THR A 7 -11.24 -4.25 -5.60
CA THR A 7 -11.82 -5.59 -5.56
C THR A 7 -10.75 -6.65 -5.33
N ASN A 8 -9.53 -6.43 -5.82
CA ASN A 8 -8.38 -7.31 -5.58
C ASN A 8 -7.07 -6.51 -5.57
N ILE A 9 -6.14 -6.88 -4.67
CA ILE A 9 -4.79 -6.30 -4.61
C ILE A 9 -3.80 -7.46 -4.64
N VAL A 10 -2.95 -7.48 -5.65
CA VAL A 10 -1.87 -8.47 -5.80
C VAL A 10 -0.54 -7.74 -5.71
N VAL A 11 0.33 -8.21 -4.81
CA VAL A 11 1.69 -7.70 -4.65
C VAL A 11 2.66 -8.80 -5.06
N SER A 12 3.52 -8.50 -6.02
CA SER A 12 4.58 -9.40 -6.50
C SER A 12 5.93 -8.73 -6.31
N THR A 13 6.95 -9.51 -5.98
CA THR A 13 8.32 -9.00 -5.81
C THR A 13 9.31 -9.84 -6.60
N MET A 14 10.33 -9.19 -7.14
CA MET A 14 11.46 -9.80 -7.81
C MET A 14 12.70 -9.52 -6.98
N SER A 15 13.33 -10.59 -6.48
CA SER A 15 14.51 -10.52 -5.61
C SER A 15 15.83 -10.49 -6.37
N ALA A 16 15.80 -10.39 -7.70
CA ALA A 16 16.99 -10.20 -8.52
C ALA A 16 17.35 -8.72 -8.54
N ALA A 17 18.64 -8.38 -8.43
CA ALA A 17 19.08 -6.99 -8.42
C ALA A 17 18.90 -6.33 -9.81
N PRO A 18 18.36 -5.10 -9.89
CA PRO A 18 17.86 -4.28 -8.78
C PRO A 18 16.51 -4.78 -8.26
N LEU A 19 16.29 -4.72 -6.94
CA LEU A 19 15.03 -5.18 -6.33
C LEU A 19 13.84 -4.42 -6.91
N ARG A 20 12.80 -5.16 -7.31
CA ARG A 20 11.56 -4.59 -7.86
C ARG A 20 10.34 -5.21 -7.23
N GLY A 21 9.35 -4.38 -6.95
CA GLY A 21 8.00 -4.77 -6.58
C GLY A 21 7.01 -4.36 -7.67
N THR A 22 5.91 -5.09 -7.78
CA THR A 22 4.79 -4.74 -8.63
C THR A 22 3.51 -4.86 -7.81
N ILE A 23 2.71 -3.81 -7.80
CA ILE A 23 1.39 -3.80 -7.18
C ILE A 23 0.35 -3.71 -8.30
N ALA A 24 -0.50 -4.72 -8.40
CA ALA A 24 -1.67 -4.70 -9.27
C ALA A 24 -2.93 -4.52 -8.41
N ILE A 25 -3.74 -3.51 -8.74
CA ILE A 25 -5.00 -3.20 -8.08
C ILE A 25 -6.11 -3.35 -9.11
N ASP A 26 -6.97 -4.34 -8.91
CA ASP A 26 -8.22 -4.45 -9.64
C ASP A 26 -9.27 -3.55 -8.98
N CYS A 27 -9.80 -2.61 -9.76
CA CYS A 27 -10.91 -1.74 -9.41
C CYS A 27 -12.08 -2.06 -10.35
N ALA A 28 -12.95 -2.98 -9.95
CA ALA A 28 -14.15 -3.37 -10.69
C ALA A 28 -13.87 -3.73 -12.16
N GLY A 29 -12.82 -4.54 -12.39
CA GLY A 29 -12.43 -5.01 -13.73
C GLY A 29 -11.46 -4.08 -14.48
N THR A 30 -11.04 -2.96 -13.87
CA THR A 30 -9.90 -2.17 -14.35
C THR A 30 -8.67 -2.46 -13.49
N VAL A 31 -7.58 -2.94 -14.10
CA VAL A 31 -6.33 -3.24 -13.37
C VAL A 31 -5.36 -2.08 -13.52
N ALA A 32 -5.02 -1.44 -12.40
CA ALA A 32 -3.93 -0.48 -12.31
C ALA A 32 -2.67 -1.20 -11.82
N THR A 33 -1.56 -1.06 -12.53
CA THR A 33 -0.27 -1.69 -12.17
C THR A 33 0.75 -0.61 -11.84
N PHE A 34 1.41 -0.74 -10.70
CA PHE A 34 2.44 0.16 -10.20
C PHE A 34 3.73 -0.61 -9.99
N GLU A 35 4.84 -0.08 -10.50
CA GLU A 35 6.17 -0.60 -10.21
C GLU A 35 6.75 0.13 -8.99
N ILE A 36 7.38 -0.63 -8.11
CA ILE A 36 8.06 -0.12 -6.93
C ILE A 36 9.53 -0.45 -7.06
N ASP A 37 10.37 0.57 -7.11
CA ASP A 37 11.80 0.43 -6.94
C ASP A 37 12.21 0.51 -5.47
N GLU A 38 13.48 0.24 -5.21
CA GLU A 38 14.04 0.21 -3.87
C GLU A 38 13.95 1.57 -3.16
N GLU A 39 14.16 2.69 -3.86
CA GLU A 39 14.08 4.02 -3.26
C GLU A 39 12.64 4.35 -2.82
N LEU A 40 11.67 4.06 -3.67
CA LEU A 40 10.25 4.24 -3.38
C LEU A 40 9.81 3.32 -2.23
N ALA A 41 10.27 2.06 -2.20
CA ALA A 41 9.97 1.13 -1.13
C ALA A 41 10.44 1.66 0.24
N HIS A 42 11.68 2.16 0.32
CA HIS A 42 12.21 2.74 1.56
C HIS A 42 11.41 3.95 2.02
N ARG A 43 11.06 4.87 1.10
CA ARG A 43 10.23 6.03 1.41
C ARG A 43 8.86 5.63 1.96
N LEU A 44 8.19 4.68 1.32
CA LEU A 44 6.89 4.17 1.76
C LEU A 44 6.98 3.56 3.16
N CYS A 45 8.02 2.77 3.45
CA CYS A 45 8.22 2.21 4.77
C CYS A 45 8.42 3.29 5.84
N THR A 46 9.24 4.32 5.57
CA THR A 46 9.45 5.44 6.50
C THR A 46 8.16 6.22 6.74
N ASP A 47 7.40 6.51 5.69
CA ASP A 47 6.13 7.24 5.81
C ASP A 47 5.08 6.43 6.58
N LEU A 48 5.01 5.12 6.35
CA LEU A 48 4.13 4.21 7.10
C LEU A 48 4.52 4.13 8.57
N GLU A 49 5.81 3.98 8.87
CA GLU A 49 6.29 3.96 10.25
C GLU A 49 5.95 5.26 10.97
N ARG A 50 6.19 6.40 10.31
CA ARG A 50 5.81 7.72 10.83
C ARG A 50 4.30 7.82 11.05
N PHE A 51 3.49 7.38 10.10
CA PHE A 51 2.03 7.41 10.24
C PHE A 51 1.55 6.56 11.42
N LEU A 52 2.06 5.33 11.55
CA LEU A 52 1.68 4.40 12.62
C LEU A 52 2.13 4.87 14.00
N THR A 53 3.27 5.55 14.09
CA THR A 53 3.82 6.06 15.35
C THR A 53 3.28 7.43 15.76
N GLN A 54 2.91 8.28 14.79
CA GLN A 54 2.39 9.64 15.05
C GLN A 54 0.86 9.72 15.08
N ALA A 55 0.14 8.74 14.52
CA ALA A 55 -1.29 8.68 14.73
C ALA A 55 -1.54 8.38 16.22
N PRO A 56 -2.23 9.25 16.99
CA PRO A 56 -2.70 8.85 18.30
C PRO A 56 -3.56 7.62 18.05
N HIS A 57 -3.21 6.48 18.65
CA HIS A 57 -4.05 5.30 18.62
C HIS A 57 -5.41 5.71 19.20
N ARG A 58 -6.32 6.09 18.31
CA ARG A 58 -7.72 6.33 18.64
C ARG A 58 -8.26 4.92 18.84
N THR A 59 -7.96 4.34 19.99
CA THR A 59 -8.73 3.27 20.62
C THR A 59 -10.14 3.84 20.73
N ARG A 60 -10.90 3.70 19.63
CA ARG A 60 -12.33 3.93 19.62
C ARG A 60 -12.89 2.82 20.48
N THR A 61 -12.99 3.11 21.77
CA THR A 61 -13.78 2.39 22.74
C THR A 61 -15.08 1.97 22.09
N ALA A 62 -15.23 0.66 21.89
CA ALA A 62 -16.51 0.06 21.58
C ALA A 62 -17.46 0.47 22.72
N ARG A 63 -18.44 1.32 22.41
CA ARG A 63 -19.56 1.56 23.30
C ARG A 63 -20.45 0.30 23.21
N PHE A 64 -20.59 -0.38 24.34
CA PHE A 64 -21.72 -1.26 24.62
C PHE A 64 -22.98 -0.42 24.84
#